data_AF-A0A6N8I0T8-F1
#
_entry.id   AF-A0A6N8I0T8-F1
#
_cell.length_a   1.000
_cell.length_b   1.000
_cell.length_c   1.000
_cell.angle_alpha   90.00
_cell.angle_beta   90.00
_cell.angle_gamma   90.00
#
_symmetry.space_group_name_H-M   'P 1'
#
loop_
_entity.id
_entity.type
_entity.pdbx_description
1 polymer ?
#
loop_
_entity_poly.entity_id
_entity_poly.type
_entity_poly.pdbx_seq_one_letter_code
_entity_poly.pdbx_strand_id
1 'polypeptide(L)' 'MAKYQKKTNYREKYPGLIEEIIEVLEKSDRQMEYLQYDIKVERCRINSVSGAVTYLPSREDSYERLLEENRHSFYDHP' A
#
# COMPACT_ATOMS: atom_id res chain seq x y z
N MET A 1 2.50 8.41 10.71
CA MET A 1 1.76 7.32 10.06
C MET A 1 0.46 7.86 9.51
N ALA A 2 0.15 7.61 8.23
CA ALA A 2 -1.10 8.08 7.62
C ALA A 2 -2.30 7.40 8.31
N LYS A 3 -3.24 8.18 8.83
CA LYS A 3 -4.41 7.68 9.57
C LYS A 3 -5.46 7.18 8.57
N TYR A 4 -5.82 5.89 8.64
CA TYR A 4 -6.86 5.33 7.78
C TYR A 4 -8.17 6.07 8.04
N GLN A 5 -8.63 6.85 7.06
CA GLN A 5 -9.89 7.57 7.15
C GLN A 5 -10.99 6.74 6.51
N LYS A 6 -12.14 6.68 7.18
CA LYS A 6 -13.35 6.03 6.66
C LYS A 6 -13.71 6.67 5.32
N LYS A 7 -13.84 5.85 4.26
CA LYS A 7 -14.18 6.31 2.91
C LYS A 7 -15.45 7.18 2.94
N THR A 8 -15.39 8.34 2.29
CA THR A 8 -16.52 9.28 2.22
C THR A 8 -17.57 8.75 1.23
N ASN A 9 -18.85 8.74 1.63
CA ASN A 9 -19.94 8.49 0.70
C ASN A 9 -20.37 9.82 0.04
N TYR A 10 -19.88 10.07 -1.18
CA TYR A 10 -20.14 11.32 -1.88
C TYR A 10 -21.59 11.49 -2.34
N ARG A 11 -22.29 10.39 -2.63
CA ARG A 11 -23.71 10.40 -3.02
C ARG A 11 -24.60 10.86 -1.89
N GLU A 12 -24.33 10.42 -0.66
CA GLU A 12 -25.05 10.87 0.53
C GLU A 12 -24.69 12.31 0.91
N LYS A 13 -23.42 12.70 0.75
CA LYS A 13 -22.93 14.02 1.16
C LYS A 13 -23.37 15.14 0.22
N TYR A 14 -23.51 14.85 -1.07
CA TYR A 14 -23.86 15.82 -2.11
C TYR A 14 -25.02 15.30 -2.98
N PRO A 15 -26.25 15.31 -2.45
CA PRO A 15 -27.42 14.90 -3.22
C PRO A 15 -27.64 15.88 -4.39
N GLY A 16 -27.64 15.37 -5.61
CA GLY A 16 -27.77 16.18 -6.84
C GLY A 16 -26.46 16.50 -7.55
N LEU A 17 -25.32 16.00 -7.04
CA LEU A 17 -24.07 16.06 -7.77
C LEU A 17 -24.13 15.14 -9.00
N ILE A 18 -23.52 15.58 -10.10
CA ILE A 18 -23.46 14.80 -11.35
C ILE A 18 -22.59 13.58 -11.13
N GLU A 19 -23.01 12.44 -11.67
CA GLU A 19 -22.33 11.14 -11.49
C GLU A 19 -20.85 11.20 -11.92
N GLU A 20 -20.52 11.89 -13.00
CA GLU A 20 -19.14 12.06 -13.47
C GLU A 20 -18.21 12.69 -12.41
N ILE A 21 -18.72 13.64 -11.62
CA ILE A 21 -17.95 14.27 -10.54
C ILE A 21 -17.78 13.28 -9.38
N ILE A 22 -18.81 12.50 -9.07
CA ILE A 22 -18.75 11.46 -8.03
C ILE A 22 -17.68 10.42 -8.39
N GLU A 23 -17.66 9.96 -9.64
CA GLU A 23 -16.66 9.00 -10.13
C GLU A 23 -15.23 9.55 -10.01
N VAL A 24 -15.01 10.81 -10.38
CA VAL A 24 -13.70 11.47 -10.26
C VAL A 24 -13.25 11.56 -8.80
N LEU A 25 -14.16 11.90 -7.88
CA LEU A 25 -13.87 11.97 -6.45
C LEU A 25 -13.50 10.60 -5.89
N GLU A 26 -14.29 9.57 -6.17
CA GLU A 26 -14.02 8.21 -5.70
C GLU A 26 -12.70 7.64 -6.26
N LYS A 27 -12.40 7.93 -7.53
CA LYS A 27 -11.14 7.53 -8.16
C LYS A 27 -9.94 8.23 -7.54
N SER A 28 -10.07 9.52 -7.23
CA SER A 28 -9.01 10.31 -6.59
C SER A 28 -8.72 9.80 -5.18
N ASP A 29 -9.76 9.52 -4.39
CA ASP A 29 -9.63 8.91 -3.07
C ASP A 29 -8.92 7.54 -3.14
N ARG A 30 -9.29 6.69 -4.11
CA ARG A 30 -8.64 5.38 -4.30
C ARG A 30 -7.16 5.49 -4.69
N GLN A 31 -6.80 6.50 -5.49
CA GLN A 31 -5.40 6.78 -5.84
C GLN A 31 -4.61 7.25 -4.62
N MET A 32 -5.20 8.13 -3.81
CA MET A 32 -4.59 8.59 -2.56
C MET A 32 -4.38 7.43 -1.57
N GLU A 33 -5.36 6.54 -1.44
CA GLU A 33 -5.23 5.33 -0.62
C GLU A 33 -4.10 4.43 -1.12
N TYR A 34 -4.01 4.21 -2.44
CA TYR A 34 -2.94 3.42 -3.04
C TYR A 34 -1.54 4.02 -2.75
N LEU A 35 -1.39 5.34 -2.88
CA LEU A 35 -0.12 6.00 -2.62
C LEU A 35 0.24 5.98 -1.13
N GLN A 36 -0.72 6.21 -0.24
CA GLN A 36 -0.45 6.31 1.19
C GLN A 36 -0.28 4.96 1.88
N TYR A 37 -1.01 3.93 1.44
CA TYR A 37 -1.03 2.62 2.09
C TYR A 37 -0.41 1.54 1.22
N ASP A 38 -0.84 1.41 -0.03
CA ASP A 38 -0.41 0.26 -0.83
C ASP A 38 1.06 0.32 -1.23
N ILE A 39 1.58 1.51 -1.54
CA ILE A 39 2.96 1.70 -1.98
C ILE A 39 3.93 1.81 -0.81
N LYS A 40 3.60 2.60 0.22
CA LYS A 40 4.53 2.97 1.30
C LYS A 40 4.70 1.90 2.38
N VAL A 41 3.83 0.90 2.42
CA VAL A 41 3.76 -0.06 3.52
C VAL A 41 4.50 -1.34 3.15
N GLU A 42 5.44 -1.72 4.03
CA GLU A 42 6.06 -3.04 4.03
C GLU A 42 5.02 -4.12 4.36
N ARG A 43 4.99 -5.20 3.58
CA ARG A 43 4.00 -6.25 3.69
C ARG A 43 4.66 -7.54 4.16
N CYS A 44 4.10 -8.22 5.15
CA CYS A 44 4.55 -9.56 5.49
C CYS A 44 3.60 -10.62 4.91
N ARG A 45 4.16 -11.70 4.37
CA ARG A 45 3.44 -12.87 3.91
C ARG A 45 3.84 -14.05 4.78
N ILE A 46 2.86 -14.70 5.39
CA ILE A 46 3.06 -15.92 6.18
C ILE A 46 2.75 -17.12 5.30
N ASN A 47 3.70 -18.03 5.18
CA ASN A 47 3.45 -19.34 4.57
C ASN A 47 2.72 -20.21 5.58
N SER A 48 1.45 -20.55 5.28
CA SER A 48 0.60 -21.32 6.17
C SER A 48 1.07 -22.77 6.39
N VAL A 49 1.92 -23.31 5.51
CA VAL A 49 2.41 -24.69 5.60
C VAL A 49 3.72 -24.78 6.37
N SER A 50 4.68 -23.89 6.11
CA SER A 50 5.99 -23.91 6.77
C SER A 50 6.09 -22.98 7.99
N GLY A 51 5.11 -22.10 8.20
CA GLY A 51 5.16 -21.04 9.21
C GLY A 51 6.15 -19.92 8.90
N ALA A 52 6.85 -19.99 7.76
CA ALA A 52 7.86 -19.00 7.39
C ALA A 52 7.21 -17.63 7.09
N VAL A 53 7.79 -16.56 7.63
CA VAL A 53 7.37 -15.18 7.39
C VAL A 53 8.31 -14.56 6.38
N THR A 54 7.78 -14.05 5.27
CA THR A 54 8.53 -13.30 4.26
C THR A 54 8.12 -11.85 4.32
N TYR A 55 9.09 -10.96 4.51
CA TYR A 55 8.88 -9.52 4.48
C TYR A 55 9.10 -9.00 3.05
N LEU A 56 8.14 -8.24 2.55
CA LEU A 56 8.18 -7.60 1.24
C LEU A 56 8.33 -6.09 1.48
N PRO A 57 9.49 -5.52 1.12
CA PRO A 57 9.73 -4.11 1.34
C PRO A 57 8.73 -3.24 0.57
N SER A 58 8.55 -2.03 1.08
CA SER A 58 7.74 -0.98 0.45
C SER A 58 8.20 -0.73 -1.00
N ARG A 59 7.27 -0.36 -1.88
CA ARG A 59 7.58 -0.03 -3.28
C ARG A 59 8.29 1.32 -3.44
N GLU A 60 8.20 2.17 -2.43
CA GLU A 60 8.90 3.45 -2.37
C GLU A 60 10.27 3.34 -1.69
N ASP A 61 10.73 2.12 -1.41
CA ASP A 61 12.01 1.92 -0.77
C ASP A 61 13.18 2.35 -1.66
N SER A 62 14.27 2.83 -1.05
CA SER A 62 15.44 3.24 -1.81
C SER A 62 16.10 2.03 -2.46
N TYR A 63 16.45 2.19 -3.73
CA TYR A 63 17.10 1.12 -4.49
C TYR A 63 18.40 0.65 -3.82
N GLU A 64 19.14 1.58 -3.20
CA GLU A 64 20.39 1.29 -2.49
C GLU A 64 20.18 0.42 -1.25
N ARG A 65 19.12 0.68 -0.46
CA ARG A 65 18.75 -0.14 0.71
C ARG A 65 18.28 -1.54 0.30
N LEU A 66 17.48 -1.63 -0.77
CA LEU A 66 17.04 -2.91 -1.33
C LEU A 66 18.23 -3.78 -1.78
N LEU A 67 19.27 -3.17 -2.35
CA LEU A 67 20.49 -3.87 -2.73
C LEU A 67 21.30 -4.35 -1.52
N GLU A 68 21.44 -3.53 -0.47
CA GLU A 68 22.13 -3.94 0.77
C GLU A 68 21.45 -5.13 1.45
N GLU A 69 20.12 -5.09 1.57
CA GLU A 69 19.33 -6.17 2.18
C GLU A 69 19.39 -7.46 1.35
N ASN A 70 19.33 -7.33 0.02
CA ASN A 70 19.51 -8.46 -0.88
C ASN A 70 20.93 -9.05 -0.77
N ARG A 71 21.97 -8.21 -0.67
CA ARG A 71 23.35 -8.67 -0.48
C ARG A 71 23.51 -9.44 0.83
N HIS A 72 22.99 -8.96 1.95
CA HIS A 72 23.02 -9.69 3.23
C HIS A 72 22.31 -11.05 3.13
N SER A 73 21.19 -11.12 2.42
CA SER A 73 20.48 -12.38 2.17
C SER A 73 21.31 -13.44 1.42
N PHE A 74 22.32 -13.04 0.64
CA PHE A 74 23.23 -13.96 -0.07
C PHE A 74 24.51 -14.30 0.74
N TYR A 75 24.86 -13.54 1.77
CA TYR A 75 26.03 -13.81 2.63
C TYR A 75 25.67 -14.58 3.91
N ASP A 76 24.39 -14.62 4.29
CA ASP A 76 23.89 -15.37 5.46
C ASP A 76 23.54 -16.84 5.15
N HIS A 77 24.10 -17.43 4.09
CA HIS A 77 24.04 -18.87 3.83
C HIS A 77 25.45 -19.49 3.94
N PRO A 78 25.69 -20.39 4.91
CA PRO A 78 26.91 -21.21 4.95
C PRO A 78 26.96 -22.24 3.82
#